data_AF-A0AAW3WVU1-F1
#
_entry.id   AF-A0AAW3WVU1-F1
#
_cell.length_a   1.000
_cell.length_b   1.000
_cell.length_c   1.000
_cell.angle_alpha   90.00
_cell.angle_beta   90.00
_cell.angle_gamma   90.00
#
_symmetry.space_group_name_H-M   'P 1'
#
loop_
_entity.id
_entity.type
_entity.pdbx_description
1 polymer ?
#
loop_
_entity_poly.entity_id
_entity_poly.type
_entity_poly.pdbx_seq_one_letter_code
_entity_poly.pdbx_strand_id
1 'polypeptide(L)' 'MGNDELIHRHRHALEIAMQYGGTDEAHHKAWVIDQMCRSLLGDDYPAFVAQAKSGEDGPTTYSWDERIAP' A
#
# COMPACT_ATOMS: atom_id res chain seq x y z
N MET A 1 0.23 4.88 19.78
CA MET A 1 -0.80 4.10 19.06
C MET A 1 -1.27 2.98 19.97
N GLY A 2 -2.58 2.78 20.13
CA GLY A 2 -3.12 1.68 20.94
C GLY A 2 -2.99 0.34 20.21
N ASN A 3 -2.87 -0.75 20.96
CA ASN A 3 -2.78 -2.10 20.39
C ASN A 3 -3.99 -2.45 19.50
N ASP A 4 -5.17 -1.95 19.85
CA ASP A 4 -6.43 -2.19 19.12
C ASP A 4 -6.42 -1.57 17.72
N GLU A 5 -5.85 -0.37 17.58
CA GLU A 5 -5.73 0.34 16.31
C GLU A 5 -4.76 -0.40 15.36
N LEU A 6 -3.63 -0.89 15.89
CA LEU A 6 -2.68 -1.69 15.12
C LEU A 6 -3.30 -3.00 14.64
N ILE A 7 -4.05 -3.68 15.50
CA ILE A 7 -4.77 -4.92 15.15
C ILE A 7 -5.83 -4.64 14.07
N HIS A 8 -6.55 -3.53 14.17
CA HIS A 8 -7.56 -3.15 13.18
C HIS A 8 -6.93 -2.94 11.78
N ARG A 9 -5.88 -2.12 11.69
CA ARG A 9 -5.14 -1.86 10.45
C ARG A 9 -4.58 -3.12 9.81
N HIS A 10 -4.04 -4.03 10.63
CA HIS A 10 -3.54 -5.32 10.19
C HIS A 10 -4.63 -6.19 9.58
N ARG A 11 -5.78 -6.35 10.27
CA ARG A 11 -6.90 -7.14 9.75
C ARG A 11 -7.43 -6.57 8.44
N HIS A 12 -7.63 -5.26 8.37
CA HIS A 12 -8.14 -4.61 7.17
C HIS A 12 -7.20 -4.80 5.97
N ALA A 13 -5.87 -4.73 6.18
CA ALA A 13 -4.90 -5.04 5.12
C ALA A 13 -5.02 -6.50 4.61
N LEU A 14 -5.23 -7.46 5.51
CA LEU A 14 -5.43 -8.86 5.12
C LEU A 14 -6.75 -9.08 4.39
N GLU A 15 -7.82 -8.38 4.77
CA GLU A 15 -9.12 -8.44 4.08
C GLU A 15 -8.99 -7.98 2.62
N ILE A 16 -8.26 -6.89 2.37
CA ILE A 16 -7.97 -6.40 1.01
C ILE A 16 -7.24 -7.49 0.20
N ALA A 17 -6.20 -8.09 0.78
CA ALA A 17 -5.43 -9.14 0.11
C ALA A 17 -6.29 -10.36 -0.24
N MET A 18 -7.15 -10.79 0.69
CA MET A 18 -8.03 -11.94 0.50
C MET A 18 -9.11 -11.68 -0.56
N GLN A 19 -9.67 -10.47 -0.61
CA GLN A 19 -10.77 -10.14 -1.52
C GLN A 19 -10.28 -9.88 -2.95
N TYR A 20 -9.13 -9.22 -3.10
CA TYR A 20 -8.71 -8.66 -4.38
C TYR A 20 -7.36 -9.19 -4.89
N GLY A 21 -6.55 -9.86 -4.06
CA GLY A 21 -5.19 -10.29 -4.42
C GLY A 21 -5.11 -11.45 -5.42
N GLY A 22 -6.21 -12.17 -5.66
CA GLY A 22 -6.27 -13.33 -6.55
C GLY A 22 -6.39 -13.01 -8.04
N THR A 23 -6.44 -11.74 -8.44
CA THR A 23 -6.56 -11.32 -9.84
C THR A 23 -5.25 -11.48 -10.59
N ASP A 24 -5.29 -11.74 -11.90
CA ASP A 24 -4.06 -11.98 -12.68
C ASP A 24 -3.35 -10.66 -13.11
N GLU A 25 -4.11 -9.59 -13.27
CA GLU A 25 -3.64 -8.33 -13.85
C GLU A 25 -2.66 -7.59 -12.93
N ALA A 26 -1.48 -7.27 -13.47
CA ALA A 26 -0.39 -6.64 -12.71
C ALA A 26 -0.78 -5.28 -12.10
N HIS A 27 -1.58 -4.49 -12.83
CA HIS A 27 -2.05 -3.20 -12.32
C HIS A 27 -3.06 -3.36 -11.17
N HIS A 28 -3.88 -4.41 -11.18
CA HIS A 28 -4.77 -4.75 -10.07
C HIS A 28 -3.95 -5.17 -8.84
N LYS A 29 -2.91 -5.98 -9.02
CA LYS A 29 -2.00 -6.35 -7.92
C LYS A 29 -1.28 -5.14 -7.33
N ALA A 30 -0.86 -4.18 -8.16
CA ALA A 30 -0.26 -2.93 -7.70
C ALA A 30 -1.24 -2.12 -6.83
N TRP A 31 -2.51 -2.03 -7.25
CA TRP A 31 -3.56 -1.41 -6.45
C TRP A 31 -3.78 -2.11 -5.09
N VAL A 32 -3.83 -3.44 -5.08
CA VAL A 32 -3.98 -4.22 -3.83
C VAL A 32 -2.85 -3.90 -2.85
N ILE A 33 -1.61 -3.90 -3.33
CA ILE A 33 -0.43 -3.57 -2.51
C ILE A 33 -0.54 -2.14 -1.96
N ASP A 34 -0.97 -1.19 -2.80
CA ASP A 34 -1.18 0.20 -2.38
C ASP A 34 -2.19 0.32 -1.24
N GLN A 35 -3.36 -0.30 -1.37
CA GLN A 35 -4.41 -0.26 -0.35
C GLN A 35 -4.00 -0.95 0.95
N MET A 36 -3.26 -2.07 0.87
CA MET A 36 -2.68 -2.71 2.04
C MET A 36 -1.71 -1.78 2.78
N CYS A 37 -0.81 -1.11 2.06
CA CYS A 37 0.12 -0.15 2.64
C CYS A 37 -0.58 1.05 3.28
N ARG A 38 -1.62 1.61 2.64
CA ARG A 38 -2.45 2.68 3.22
C ARG A 38 -3.08 2.25 4.54
N SER A 39 -3.66 1.04 4.58
CA SER A 39 -4.29 0.48 5.79
C SER A 39 -3.28 0.33 6.92
N LEU A 40 -2.10 -0.23 6.65
CA LEU A 40 -1.08 -0.49 7.66
C LEU A 40 -0.47 0.79 8.22
N LEU A 41 -0.20 1.78 7.37
CA LEU A 41 0.63 2.93 7.71
C LEU A 41 -0.19 4.14 8.17
N GLY A 42 -1.44 4.29 7.70
CA GLY A 42 -2.25 5.47 8.01
C GLY A 42 -1.51 6.76 7.66
N ASP A 43 -1.29 7.63 8.65
CA ASP A 43 -0.61 8.92 8.48
C ASP A 43 0.85 8.79 8.02
N ASP A 44 1.50 7.63 8.23
CA ASP A 44 2.88 7.39 7.81
C ASP A 44 2.99 6.99 6.32
N TYR A 45 1.86 6.73 5.65
CA TYR A 45 1.83 6.29 4.25
C TYR A 45 2.55 7.25 3.27
N PRO A 46 2.39 8.59 3.34
CA PRO A 46 3.08 9.49 2.42
C PRO A 46 4.61 9.41 2.51
N ALA A 47 5.16 9.22 3.71
CA ALA A 47 6.60 9.08 3.91
C ALA A 47 7.12 7.76 3.33
N PHE A 48 6.34 6.68 3.50
CA PHE A 48 6.65 5.40 2.89
C PHE A 48 6.65 5.46 1.35
N VAL A 49 5.66 6.09 0.73
CA VAL A 49 5.62 6.24 -0.74
C VAL A 49 6.81 7.06 -1.24
N ALA A 50 7.17 8.14 -0.55
CA ALA A 50 8.34 8.94 -0.89
C ALA A 50 9.63 8.11 -0.83
N GLN A 51 9.77 7.26 0.20
CA GLN A 51 10.89 6.33 0.32
C GLN A 51 10.87 5.28 -0.79
N ALA A 52 9.71 4.71 -1.11
CA ALA A 52 9.56 3.68 -2.14
C ALA A 52 9.90 4.18 -3.55
N LYS A 53 9.67 5.48 -3.84
CA LYS A 53 10.04 6.12 -5.11
C LYS A 53 11.51 6.53 -5.18
N SER A 54 12.17 6.68 -4.03
CA SER A 54 13.56 7.09 -3.94
C SER A 54 14.49 5.94 -4.28
N GLY A 55 15.34 6.15 -5.29
CA GLY A 55 16.34 5.18 -5.72
C GLY A 55 17.68 5.83 -6.07
N GLU A 56 18.44 5.14 -6.91
CA GLU A 56 19.82 5.44 -7.27
C GLU A 56 19.96 6.82 -7.95
N ASP A 57 18.95 7.24 -8.71
CA ASP A 57 18.92 8.48 -9.48
C ASP A 57 18.10 9.60 -8.80
N GLY A 58 17.74 9.42 -7.52
CA GLY A 58 17.03 10.40 -6.71
C GLY A 58 15.58 10.03 -6.39
N PRO A 59 14.75 11.00 -5.96
CA PRO A 59 13.45 10.75 -5.32
C PRO A 59 12.35 10.22 -6.25
N THR A 60 12.64 10.05 -7.55
CA THR A 60 11.70 9.61 -8.57
C THR A 60 12.25 8.48 -9.44
N THR A 61 13.26 7.75 -8.96
CA THR A 61 13.85 6.60 -9.68
C THR A 61 12.81 5.51 -9.91
N TYR A 62 11.97 5.25 -8.91
CA TYR A 62 10.92 4.25 -8.97
C TYR A 62 9.54 4.90 -9.00
N SER A 63 8.56 4.14 -9.49
CA SER A 63 7.15 4.53 -9.48
C SER A 63 6.37 3.73 -8.43
N TRP A 64 5.36 4.39 -7.86
CA TRP A 64 4.38 3.77 -6.99
C TRP A 64 2.99 4.11 -7.54
N ASP A 65 2.17 3.10 -7.83
CA ASP A 65 0.84 3.32 -8.40
C ASP A 65 -0.15 3.63 -7.27
N GLU A 66 -0.38 4.93 -7.04
CA GLU A 66 -1.29 5.45 -6.00
C GLU A 66 -2.75 5.53 -6.46
N ARG A 67 -3.09 4.99 -7.64
CA ARG A 67 -4.45 5.15 -8.19
C ARG A 67 -5.51 4.55 -7.27
N ILE A 68 -6.69 5.17 -7.28
CA ILE A 68 -7.92 4.57 -6.77
C ILE A 68 -8.37 3.56 -7.83
N ALA A 69 -8.81 2.36 -7.43
CA ALA A 69 -9.29 1.33 -8.37
C ALA A 69 -10.26 1.91 -9.40
N PRO A 70 -10.26 1.43 -10.66
CA PRO A 70 -11.19 1.87 -11.69
C PRO A 70 -12.67 1.61 -11.32
#